data_AF-A0A838WHS8-F1
#
_entry.id   AF-A0A838WHS8-F1
#
_cell.length_a   1.000
_cell.length_b   1.000
_cell.length_c   1.000
_cell.angle_alpha   90.00
_cell.angle_beta   90.00
_cell.angle_gamma   90.00
#
_symmetry.space_group_name_H-M   'P 1'
#
loop_
_entity.id
_entity.type
_entity.pdbx_description
1 polymer ?
#
loop_
_entity_poly.entity_id
_entity_poly.type
_entity_poly.pdbx_seq_one_letter_code
_entity_poly.pdbx_strand_id
1 'polypeptide(L)'
;VTCMDAAIPMVITRAQDLGKTGYETKAELDADKHFLAKIETIRRIAGERMGLGDVTNRVIPKLSIIAPPRQGGTITSRYFVPDVCHTAHAVTGAICIGCCSLLKDSVADGIANSTNSGNEIVIVEHPSGQIQISLITSGNGSLMKVESAGIIRTVRLLFEGNVYVSNRRI
;
A
#
# COMPACT_ATOMS: atom_id res chain seq x y z
N VAL A 1 -8.40 -1.80 -11.25
CA VAL A 1 -7.25 -1.94 -10.32
C VAL A 1 -5.98 -1.46 -11.00
N THR A 2 -5.00 -0.96 -10.26
CA THR A 2 -3.63 -0.76 -10.75
C THR A 2 -2.76 -1.85 -10.14
N CYS A 3 -2.03 -2.58 -10.97
CA CYS A 3 -1.00 -3.52 -10.53
C CYS A 3 0.35 -2.82 -10.73
N MET A 4 1.13 -2.67 -9.66
CA MET A 4 2.38 -1.91 -9.68
C MET A 4 3.41 -2.60 -8.80
N ASP A 5 4.68 -2.55 -9.20
CA ASP A 5 5.81 -2.93 -8.36
C ASP A 5 6.73 -1.72 -8.19
N ALA A 6 6.57 -1.05 -7.06
CA ALA A 6 7.43 0.05 -6.64
C ALA A 6 7.78 -0.17 -5.17
N ALA A 7 8.98 -0.69 -4.91
CA ALA A 7 9.46 -1.21 -3.62
C ALA A 7 8.78 -2.50 -3.12
N ILE A 8 7.52 -2.77 -3.48
CA ILE A 8 6.84 -4.05 -3.25
C ILE A 8 5.73 -4.25 -4.32
N PRO A 9 5.48 -5.48 -4.80
CA PRO A 9 4.36 -5.75 -5.69
C PRO A 9 3.02 -5.51 -4.99
N MET A 10 2.18 -4.67 -5.59
CA MET A 10 0.88 -4.30 -5.06
C MET A 10 -0.23 -4.34 -6.10
N VAL A 11 -1.42 -4.64 -5.60
CA VAL A 11 -2.69 -4.47 -6.30
C VAL A 11 -3.49 -3.40 -5.56
N ILE A 12 -3.77 -2.31 -6.24
CA ILE A 12 -4.41 -1.12 -5.69
C ILE A 12 -5.78 -0.96 -6.34
N THR A 13 -6.81 -0.66 -5.53
CA THR A 13 -8.18 -0.48 -6.01
C THR A 13 -8.91 0.62 -5.24
N ARG A 14 -9.90 1.26 -5.85
CA ARG A 14 -10.72 2.25 -5.16
C ARG A 14 -11.62 1.53 -4.15
N ALA A 15 -11.76 2.07 -2.95
CA ALA A 15 -12.60 1.50 -1.90
C ALA A 15 -14.07 1.41 -2.34
N GLN A 16 -14.56 2.46 -3.01
CA GLN A 16 -15.95 2.55 -3.47
C GLN A 16 -16.35 1.41 -4.42
N ASP A 17 -15.43 0.93 -5.27
CA ASP A 17 -15.67 -0.16 -6.23
C ASP A 17 -15.89 -1.51 -5.51
N LEU A 18 -15.57 -1.56 -4.22
CA LEU A 18 -15.75 -2.71 -3.34
C LEU A 18 -16.83 -2.48 -2.27
N GLY A 19 -17.62 -1.40 -2.38
CA GLY A 19 -18.64 -1.06 -1.38
C GLY A 19 -18.05 -0.61 -0.04
N LYS A 20 -16.81 -0.08 -0.06
CA LYS A 20 -16.12 0.47 1.10
C LYS A 20 -15.94 1.97 0.95
N THR A 21 -15.86 2.64 2.08
CA THR A 21 -15.58 4.07 2.15
C THR A 21 -14.08 4.34 2.06
N GLY A 22 -13.24 3.40 2.50
CA GLY A 22 -11.78 3.55 2.62
C GLY A 22 -11.35 4.17 3.95
N TYR A 23 -12.31 4.50 4.82
CA TYR A 23 -12.10 5.13 6.12
C TYR A 23 -12.42 4.22 7.29
N GLU A 24 -12.84 2.99 7.02
CA GLU A 24 -13.10 1.97 8.03
C GLU A 24 -11.88 1.75 8.94
N THR A 25 -12.14 1.38 10.17
CA THR A 25 -11.15 0.88 11.10
C THR A 25 -10.66 -0.50 10.67
N LYS A 26 -9.49 -0.91 11.18
CA LYS A 26 -8.99 -2.28 11.02
C LYS A 26 -10.03 -3.31 11.48
N ALA A 27 -10.67 -3.07 12.62
CA ALA A 27 -11.64 -4.01 13.19
C ALA A 27 -12.85 -4.23 12.27
N GLU A 28 -13.38 -3.16 11.67
CA GLU A 28 -14.49 -3.24 10.72
C GLU A 28 -14.10 -4.00 9.44
N LEU A 29 -12.90 -3.75 8.90
CA LEU A 29 -12.41 -4.44 7.71
C LEU A 29 -12.12 -5.92 7.97
N ASP A 30 -11.50 -6.24 9.11
CA ASP A 30 -11.15 -7.61 9.47
C ASP A 30 -12.38 -8.46 9.81
N ALA A 31 -13.46 -7.83 10.28
CA ALA A 31 -14.73 -8.48 10.57
C ALA A 31 -15.53 -8.82 9.28
N ASP A 32 -15.35 -8.05 8.20
CA ASP A 32 -16.07 -8.29 6.95
C ASP A 32 -15.41 -9.40 6.09
N LYS A 33 -15.81 -10.65 6.39
CA LYS A 33 -15.31 -11.84 5.68
C LYS A 33 -15.68 -11.86 4.20
N HIS A 34 -16.81 -11.27 3.81
CA HIS A 34 -17.22 -11.22 2.42
C HIS A 34 -16.29 -10.29 1.62
N PHE A 35 -15.99 -9.11 2.16
CA PHE A 35 -15.02 -8.19 1.58
C PHE A 35 -13.63 -8.83 1.49
N LEU A 36 -13.15 -9.48 2.55
CA LEU A 36 -11.83 -10.14 2.56
C LEU A 36 -11.73 -11.23 1.48
N ALA A 37 -12.76 -12.08 1.32
CA ALA A 37 -12.79 -13.09 0.26
C ALA A 37 -12.78 -12.46 -1.15
N LYS A 38 -13.47 -11.33 -1.33
CA LYS A 38 -13.50 -10.60 -2.60
C LYS A 38 -12.13 -10.03 -2.97
N ILE A 39 -11.44 -9.37 -2.03
CA ILE A 39 -10.10 -8.82 -2.31
C ILE A 39 -9.06 -9.92 -2.51
N GLU A 40 -9.20 -11.06 -1.83
CA GLU A 40 -8.32 -12.22 -2.05
C GLU A 40 -8.48 -12.80 -3.46
N THR A 41 -9.72 -12.90 -3.94
CA THR A 41 -9.98 -13.31 -5.32
C THR A 41 -9.31 -12.37 -6.32
N ILE A 42 -9.40 -11.05 -6.10
CA ILE A 42 -8.71 -10.04 -6.93
C ILE A 42 -7.19 -10.24 -6.86
N ARG A 43 -6.62 -10.46 -5.67
CA ARG A 43 -5.18 -10.66 -5.46
C ARG A 43 -4.64 -11.85 -6.24
N ARG A 44 -5.36 -12.98 -6.23
CA ARG A 44 -4.94 -14.19 -6.96
C ARG A 44 -4.93 -13.98 -8.46
N ILE A 45 -6.01 -13.39 -9.00
CA ILE A 45 -6.11 -13.06 -10.43
C ILE A 45 -5.01 -12.07 -10.84
N ALA A 46 -4.78 -11.04 -10.03
CA ALA A 46 -3.76 -10.05 -10.30
C ALA A 46 -2.35 -10.65 -10.17
N GLY A 47 -2.10 -11.50 -9.17
CA GLY A 47 -0.82 -12.21 -8.99
C GLY A 47 -0.44 -13.00 -10.24
N GLU A 48 -1.39 -13.75 -10.81
CA GLU A 48 -1.18 -14.46 -12.08
C GLU A 48 -0.85 -13.48 -13.22
N ARG A 49 -1.65 -12.41 -13.38
CA ARG A 49 -1.44 -11.39 -14.43
C ARG A 49 -0.15 -10.59 -14.28
N MET A 50 0.37 -10.48 -13.07
CA MET A 50 1.66 -9.86 -12.74
C MET A 50 2.84 -10.81 -12.97
N GLY A 51 2.60 -12.06 -13.36
CA GLY A 51 3.66 -13.07 -13.56
C GLY A 51 4.19 -13.68 -12.26
N LEU A 52 3.45 -13.55 -11.15
CA LEU A 52 3.83 -14.10 -9.84
C LEU A 52 3.38 -15.56 -9.66
N GLY A 53 2.52 -16.07 -10.55
CA GLY A 53 1.93 -17.42 -10.48
C GLY A 53 0.87 -17.55 -9.37
N ASP A 54 0.69 -18.77 -8.84
CA ASP A 54 -0.22 -19.00 -7.71
C ASP A 54 0.33 -18.38 -6.42
N VAL A 55 -0.38 -17.34 -5.96
CA VAL A 55 -0.04 -16.56 -4.77
C VAL A 55 -0.83 -16.95 -3.53
N THR A 56 -1.60 -18.04 -3.55
CA THR A 56 -2.49 -18.48 -2.45
C THR A 56 -1.77 -18.50 -1.09
N ASN A 57 -0.59 -19.12 -1.02
CA ASN A 57 0.22 -19.20 0.20
C ASN A 57 1.39 -18.20 0.21
N ARG A 58 1.26 -17.09 -0.53
CA ARG A 58 2.29 -16.07 -0.65
C ARG A 58 1.82 -14.75 -0.06
N VAL A 59 2.76 -14.01 0.50
CA VAL A 59 2.52 -12.70 1.10
C VAL A 59 2.53 -11.54 0.10
N ILE A 60 2.75 -11.81 -1.18
CA ILE A 60 2.73 -10.85 -2.29
C ILE A 60 1.84 -11.37 -3.44
N PRO A 61 1.24 -10.49 -4.26
CA PRO A 61 1.27 -9.03 -4.13
C PRO A 61 0.46 -8.58 -2.90
N LYS A 62 0.79 -7.41 -2.36
CA LYS A 62 0.01 -6.79 -1.28
C LYS A 62 -1.24 -6.16 -1.86
N LEU A 63 -2.29 -6.04 -1.05
CA LEU A 63 -3.51 -5.35 -1.44
C LEU A 63 -3.61 -4.01 -0.73
N SER A 64 -4.12 -3.01 -1.43
CA SER A 64 -4.59 -1.77 -0.82
C SER A 64 -5.91 -1.33 -1.43
N ILE A 65 -6.80 -0.82 -0.57
CA ILE A 65 -7.92 0.02 -1.01
C ILE A 65 -7.57 1.47 -0.75
N ILE A 66 -7.96 2.35 -1.67
CA ILE A 66 -7.70 3.79 -1.60
C ILE A 66 -8.98 4.62 -1.67
N ALA A 67 -8.93 5.81 -1.06
CA ALA A 67 -10.01 6.79 -1.05
C ALA A 67 -9.45 8.22 -1.01
N PRO A 68 -10.28 9.25 -1.30
CA PRO A 68 -9.86 10.64 -1.17
C PRO A 68 -9.38 10.96 0.25
N PRO A 69 -8.34 11.79 0.43
CA PRO A 69 -7.86 12.17 1.76
C PRO A 69 -8.93 12.93 2.56
N ARG A 70 -8.93 12.80 3.89
CA ARG A 70 -9.84 13.52 4.81
C ARG A 70 -9.12 14.39 5.84
N GLN A 71 -7.82 14.24 5.99
CA GLN A 71 -7.01 14.86 7.02
C GLN A 71 -5.88 15.71 6.41
N GLY A 72 -6.13 16.27 5.22
CA GLY A 72 -5.18 17.13 4.51
C GLY A 72 -4.01 16.39 3.86
N GLY A 73 -4.05 15.06 3.81
CA GLY A 73 -3.06 14.28 3.09
C GLY A 73 -3.28 14.30 1.57
N THR A 74 -2.47 13.52 0.86
CA THR A 74 -2.57 13.32 -0.59
C THR A 74 -3.59 12.23 -0.92
N ILE A 75 -3.62 11.14 -0.15
CA ILE A 75 -4.49 9.98 -0.39
C ILE A 75 -4.72 9.20 0.90
N THR A 76 -5.90 8.59 1.07
CA THR A 76 -6.14 7.62 2.14
C THR A 76 -5.92 6.20 1.61
N SER A 77 -5.23 5.37 2.39
CA SER A 77 -4.98 3.94 2.08
C SER A 77 -5.33 3.04 3.27
N ARG A 78 -5.83 1.85 2.96
CA ARG A 78 -5.89 0.70 3.88
C ARG A 78 -5.10 -0.43 3.23
N TYR A 79 -4.06 -0.89 3.93
CA TYR A 79 -3.06 -1.83 3.42
C TYR A 79 -3.24 -3.20 4.08
N PHE A 80 -3.18 -4.28 3.31
CA PHE A 80 -3.47 -5.64 3.80
C PHE A 80 -2.25 -6.56 3.74
N VAL A 81 -2.13 -7.47 4.71
CA VAL A 81 -0.97 -8.36 4.88
C VAL A 81 -1.30 -9.86 5.07
N PRO A 82 -1.65 -10.57 3.98
CA PRO A 82 -2.64 -10.17 2.98
C PRO A 82 -4.08 -10.31 3.50
N ASP A 83 -4.29 -11.10 4.55
CA ASP A 83 -5.62 -11.53 5.02
C ASP A 83 -6.26 -10.58 6.05
N VAL A 84 -5.48 -9.64 6.55
CA VAL A 84 -5.90 -8.66 7.57
C VAL A 84 -5.41 -7.27 7.20
N CYS A 85 -6.18 -6.25 7.59
CA CYS A 85 -5.78 -4.86 7.46
C CYS A 85 -4.63 -4.55 8.42
N HIS A 86 -3.60 -3.86 7.96
CA HIS A 86 -2.51 -3.38 8.79
C HIS A 86 -3.02 -2.24 9.70
N THR A 87 -2.48 -2.14 10.91
CA THR A 87 -2.87 -1.11 11.89
C THR A 87 -2.46 0.29 11.42
N ALA A 88 -1.23 0.43 10.92
CA ALA A 88 -0.72 1.62 10.25
C ALA A 88 -0.58 1.39 8.73
N HIS A 89 0.63 1.51 8.19
CA HIS A 89 0.95 1.19 6.79
C HIS A 89 2.41 0.72 6.70
N ALA A 90 2.71 -0.27 5.86
CA ALA A 90 4.10 -0.64 5.58
C ALA A 90 4.79 0.46 4.76
N VAL A 91 6.08 0.71 5.02
CA VAL A 91 6.87 1.74 4.30
C VAL A 91 6.92 1.46 2.80
N THR A 92 7.26 0.23 2.41
CA THR A 92 7.32 -0.17 1.00
C THR A 92 5.98 -0.03 0.31
N GLY A 93 4.89 -0.41 1.00
CA GLY A 93 3.56 -0.20 0.47
C GLY A 93 3.21 1.28 0.31
N ALA A 94 3.63 2.13 1.24
CA ALA A 94 3.34 3.56 1.18
C ALA A 94 4.09 4.25 0.04
N ILE A 95 5.33 3.82 -0.24
CA ILE A 95 6.07 4.23 -1.45
C ILE A 95 5.28 3.84 -2.70
N CYS A 96 4.80 2.59 -2.79
CA CYS A 96 4.02 2.14 -3.94
C CYS A 96 2.72 2.93 -4.13
N ILE A 97 1.99 3.20 -3.03
CA ILE A 97 0.80 4.07 -3.06
C ILE A 97 1.17 5.49 -3.52
N GLY A 98 2.30 6.02 -3.04
CA GLY A 98 2.79 7.32 -3.46
C GLY A 98 3.09 7.38 -4.96
N CYS A 99 3.82 6.39 -5.48
CA CYS A 99 4.07 6.27 -6.92
C CYS A 99 2.75 6.15 -7.71
N CYS A 100 1.79 5.35 -7.22
CA CYS A 100 0.48 5.23 -7.85
C CYS A 100 -0.27 6.57 -7.86
N SER A 101 -0.17 7.38 -6.80
CA SER A 101 -0.84 8.68 -6.69
C SER A 101 -0.32 9.75 -7.66
N LEU A 102 0.90 9.58 -8.17
CA LEU A 102 1.52 10.44 -9.18
C LEU A 102 1.39 9.88 -10.61
N LEU A 103 0.94 8.63 -10.74
CA LEU A 103 0.78 7.98 -12.04
C LEU A 103 -0.59 8.33 -12.63
N LYS A 104 -0.58 9.10 -13.72
CA LYS A 104 -1.76 9.37 -14.54
C LYS A 104 -2.40 8.07 -15.05
N ASP A 105 -3.73 8.05 -15.14
CA ASP A 105 -4.56 6.92 -15.56
C ASP A 105 -4.51 5.71 -14.60
N SER A 106 -3.87 5.85 -13.43
CA SER A 106 -3.96 4.86 -12.36
C SER A 106 -5.31 4.91 -11.64
N VAL A 107 -5.58 3.93 -10.77
CA VAL A 107 -6.77 3.99 -9.90
C VAL A 107 -6.72 5.12 -8.87
N ALA A 108 -5.56 5.74 -8.66
CA ALA A 108 -5.45 6.91 -7.79
C ALA A 108 -5.73 8.23 -8.54
N ASP A 109 -5.76 8.21 -9.88
CA ASP A 109 -6.08 9.38 -10.68
C ASP A 109 -7.50 9.88 -10.38
N GLY A 110 -7.64 11.19 -10.19
CA GLY A 110 -8.89 11.83 -9.74
C GLY A 110 -9.32 11.52 -8.30
N ILE A 111 -8.52 10.81 -7.51
CA ILE A 111 -8.73 10.61 -6.06
C ILE A 111 -7.63 11.27 -5.24
N ALA A 112 -6.39 11.19 -5.71
CA ALA A 112 -5.25 11.77 -5.04
C ALA A 112 -5.21 13.29 -5.23
N ASN A 113 -4.90 14.01 -4.16
CA ASN A 113 -4.60 15.44 -4.20
C ASN A 113 -3.11 15.65 -4.52
N SER A 114 -2.66 15.21 -5.70
CA SER A 114 -1.26 15.34 -6.13
C SER A 114 -1.03 16.55 -7.02
N THR A 115 0.16 17.15 -6.90
CA THR A 115 0.58 18.28 -7.74
C THR A 115 1.23 17.83 -9.04
N ASN A 116 1.76 16.61 -9.09
CA ASN A 116 2.51 16.04 -10.22
C ASN A 116 3.70 16.92 -10.66
N SER A 117 4.33 17.59 -9.69
CA SER A 117 5.45 18.53 -9.91
C SER A 117 6.78 17.84 -10.29
N GLY A 118 6.87 16.51 -10.13
CA GLY A 118 8.11 15.75 -10.28
C GLY A 118 9.00 15.74 -9.03
N ASN A 119 8.68 16.55 -8.02
CA ASN A 119 9.31 16.52 -6.70
C ASN A 119 8.25 16.86 -5.65
N GLU A 120 7.71 15.82 -5.01
CA GLU A 120 6.51 15.94 -4.19
C GLU A 120 6.62 15.18 -2.88
N ILE A 121 6.09 15.77 -1.81
CA ILE A 121 5.84 15.06 -0.56
C ILE A 121 4.44 14.49 -0.62
N VAL A 122 4.35 13.19 -0.85
CA VAL A 122 3.08 12.46 -0.79
C VAL A 122 2.78 12.07 0.65
N ILE A 123 1.58 12.40 1.11
CA ILE A 123 1.10 12.08 2.45
C ILE A 123 0.01 11.01 2.34
N VAL A 124 0.31 9.79 2.81
CA VAL A 124 -0.64 8.68 2.84
C VAL A 124 -1.29 8.59 4.21
N GLU A 125 -2.59 8.80 4.27
CA GLU A 125 -3.39 8.62 5.48
C GLU A 125 -3.71 7.13 5.68
N HIS A 126 -3.55 6.65 6.90
CA HIS A 126 -3.75 5.24 7.29
C HIS A 126 -4.45 5.17 8.66
N PRO A 127 -4.88 4.00 9.17
CA PRO A 127 -5.74 3.97 10.36
C PRO A 127 -5.13 4.62 11.61
N SER A 128 -3.81 4.53 11.80
CA SER A 128 -3.12 5.15 12.94
C SER A 128 -2.57 6.58 12.71
N GLY A 129 -2.93 7.26 11.61
CA GLY A 129 -2.39 8.60 11.30
C GLY A 129 -1.91 8.72 9.85
N GLN A 130 -0.70 9.23 9.65
CA GLN A 130 -0.19 9.54 8.31
C GLN A 130 1.28 9.15 8.17
N ILE A 131 1.68 8.83 6.93
CA ILE A 131 3.08 8.58 6.54
C ILE A 131 3.44 9.48 5.35
N GLN A 132 4.56 10.20 5.46
CA GLN A 132 5.05 11.09 4.42
C GLN A 132 6.14 10.40 3.59
N ILE A 133 6.07 10.53 2.27
CA ILE A 133 7.05 10.01 1.33
C ILE A 133 7.50 11.16 0.43
N SER A 134 8.80 11.43 0.41
CA SER A 134 9.40 12.31 -0.61
C SER A 134 9.62 11.50 -1.88
N LEU A 135 9.06 11.94 -3.00
CA LEU A 135 9.18 11.28 -4.30
C LEU A 135 9.75 12.26 -5.32
N ILE A 136 10.82 11.82 -5.99
CA ILE A 136 11.35 12.50 -7.18
C ILE A 136 11.04 11.62 -8.38
N THR A 137 10.32 12.18 -9.34
CA THR A 137 9.81 11.45 -10.51
C THR A 137 10.05 12.26 -11.78
N SER A 138 10.41 11.58 -12.86
CA SER A 138 10.58 12.18 -14.18
C SER A 138 9.60 11.58 -15.19
N GLY A 139 9.33 12.27 -16.29
CA GLY A 139 8.35 11.83 -17.29
C GLY A 139 6.90 11.93 -16.80
N ASN A 140 5.98 11.38 -17.59
CA ASN A 140 4.54 11.37 -17.27
C ASN A 140 3.84 10.11 -17.79
N GLY A 141 2.70 9.77 -17.18
CA GLY A 141 1.90 8.61 -17.55
C GLY A 141 2.73 7.33 -17.63
N SER A 142 2.60 6.58 -18.72
CA SER A 142 3.36 5.34 -18.95
C SER A 142 4.88 5.50 -19.02
N LEU A 143 5.39 6.72 -19.22
CA LEU A 143 6.82 7.03 -19.26
C LEU A 143 7.35 7.55 -17.91
N MET A 144 6.49 7.61 -16.88
CA MET A 144 6.89 8.03 -15.54
C MET A 144 7.98 7.11 -15.00
N LYS A 145 9.06 7.71 -14.51
CA LYS A 145 10.14 7.04 -13.78
C LYS A 145 10.20 7.57 -12.36
N VAL A 146 10.40 6.67 -11.40
CA VAL A 146 10.66 7.01 -10.00
C VAL A 146 12.17 7.07 -9.84
N GLU A 147 12.73 8.27 -9.75
CA GLU A 147 14.18 8.49 -9.61
C GLU A 147 14.63 8.22 -8.17
N SER A 148 13.80 8.61 -7.20
CA SER A 148 14.05 8.30 -5.79
C SER A 148 12.79 8.35 -4.94
N ALA A 149 12.83 7.61 -3.82
CA ALA A 149 11.83 7.66 -2.77
C ALA A 149 12.53 7.78 -1.41
N GLY A 150 12.10 8.73 -0.58
CA GLY A 150 12.68 9.02 0.72
C GLY A 150 11.64 9.07 1.84
N ILE A 151 12.03 8.66 3.04
CA ILE A 151 11.20 8.73 4.23
C ILE A 151 12.06 9.05 5.46
N ILE A 152 11.53 9.87 6.36
CA ILE A 152 12.16 10.12 7.66
C ILE A 152 11.58 9.16 8.69
N ARG A 153 12.46 8.47 9.41
CA ARG A 153 12.13 7.54 10.50
C ARG A 153 13.09 7.73 11.66
N THR A 154 12.66 7.31 12.84
CA THR A 154 13.49 7.26 14.06
C THR A 154 13.80 5.81 14.42
N VAL A 155 14.89 5.60 15.13
CA VAL A 155 15.31 4.28 15.62
C VAL A 155 15.80 4.41 17.07
N ARG A 156 15.59 3.37 17.88
CA ARG A 156 16.08 3.27 19.25
C ARG A 156 16.55 1.84 19.52
N LEU A 157 17.74 1.69 20.08
CA LEU A 157 18.24 0.40 20.57
C LEU A 157 17.36 -0.05 21.76
N LEU A 158 16.75 -1.23 21.65
CA LEU A 158 15.91 -1.80 22.71
C LEU A 158 16.65 -2.82 23.57
N PHE A 159 17.56 -3.60 22.99
CA PHE A 159 18.32 -4.63 23.68
C PHE A 159 19.66 -4.87 22.97
N GLU A 160 20.70 -5.12 23.76
CA GLU A 160 22.02 -5.56 23.29
C GLU A 160 22.44 -6.78 24.12
N GLY A 161 22.69 -7.91 23.47
CA GLY A 161 23.05 -9.16 24.14
C GLY A 161 22.81 -10.40 23.28
N ASN A 162 22.68 -11.56 23.92
CA ASN A 162 22.55 -12.85 23.24
C ASN A 162 21.11 -13.37 23.24
N VAL A 163 20.64 -13.86 22.08
CA VAL A 163 19.37 -14.59 21.95
C VAL A 163 19.67 -16.09 21.91
N TYR A 164 19.13 -16.86 22.85
CA TYR A 164 19.28 -18.31 22.90
C TYR A 164 18.06 -18.99 22.29
N VAL A 165 18.29 -19.99 21.43
CA VAL A 165 17.24 -20.81 20.81
C VAL A 165 17.34 -22.26 21.31
N SER A 166 16.23 -22.98 21.30
CA SER A 166 16.22 -24.39 21.69
C SER A 166 16.86 -25.27 20.62
N ASN A 167 17.59 -26.31 21.03
CA ASN A 167 18.14 -27.32 20.12
C ASN A 167 17.10 -28.34 19.62
N ARG A 168 15.85 -28.30 20.09
CA ARG A 168 14.78 -29.16 19.56
C ARG A 168 14.28 -28.59 18.23
N ARG A 169 14.40 -29.38 17.15
CA ARG A 169 13.66 -29.14 15.90
C ARG A 169 12.17 -29.40 16.15
N ILE A 170 11.34 -28.40 15.85
CA ILE A 170 9.88 -28.51 15.74
C ILE A 170 9.55 -29.08 14.37
#